data_AF-A0A954EKN1-F1
#
_entry.id   AF-A0A954EKN1-F1
#
_cell.length_a   1.000
_cell.length_b   1.000
_cell.length_c   1.000
_cell.angle_alpha   90.00
_cell.angle_beta   90.00
_cell.angle_gamma   90.00
#
_symmetry.space_group_name_H-M   'P 1'
#
loop_
_entity.id
_entity.type
_entity.pdbx_description
1 polymer ?
#
loop_
_entity_poly.entity_id
_entity_poly.type
_entity_poly.pdbx_seq_one_letter_code
_entity_poly.pdbx_strand_id
1 'polypeptide(L)'
;MDPNQAWNNMLRAYATKQWQEALEAAEALKDWLDDGGFPPQPTIGTTTGDLTCQLDPTFNQAICLAATHQIFENSLIALGDEG
;
A
#
# COMPACT_ATOMS: atom_id res chain seq x y z
N MET A 1 9.80 3.68 -10.81
CA MET A 1 8.40 3.92 -10.39
C MET A 1 8.39 5.08 -9.42
N ASP A 2 7.31 5.88 -9.35
CA ASP A 2 7.13 6.81 -8.23
C ASP A 2 6.43 6.06 -7.08
N PRO A 3 7.13 5.81 -5.95
CA PRO A 3 6.60 4.96 -4.88
C PRO A 3 5.39 5.58 -4.17
N ASN A 4 5.33 6.92 -4.07
CA ASN A 4 4.20 7.60 -3.45
C ASN A 4 2.94 7.51 -4.32
N GLN A 5 3.09 7.64 -5.63
CA GLN A 5 1.99 7.46 -6.57
C GLN A 5 1.52 6.00 -6.58
N ALA A 6 2.44 5.03 -6.60
CA ALA A 6 2.09 3.61 -6.53
C ALA A 6 1.32 3.26 -5.25
N TRP A 7 1.80 3.75 -4.10
CA TRP A 7 1.11 3.64 -2.81
C TRP A 7 -0.31 4.21 -2.85
N ASN A 8 -0.46 5.44 -3.34
CA ASN A 8 -1.77 6.10 -3.44
C ASN A 8 -2.72 5.34 -4.37
N ASN A 9 -2.23 4.83 -5.49
CA ASN A 9 -3.01 4.04 -6.43
C ASN A 9 -3.48 2.73 -5.80
N MET A 10 -2.59 2.02 -5.12
CA MET A 10 -2.93 0.78 -4.39
C MET A 10 -4.03 1.02 -3.36
N LEU A 11 -3.86 2.04 -2.49
CA LEU A 11 -4.86 2.36 -1.47
C LEU A 11 -6.20 2.78 -2.09
N ARG A 12 -6.16 3.58 -3.15
CA ARG A 12 -7.37 4.02 -3.86
C ARG A 12 -8.11 2.83 -4.47
N ALA A 13 -7.41 1.97 -5.21
CA ALA A 13 -7.99 0.79 -5.84
C ALA A 13 -8.66 -0.09 -4.78
N TYR A 14 -7.94 -0.38 -3.68
CA TYR A 14 -8.46 -1.16 -2.55
C TYR A 14 -9.70 -0.53 -1.92
N ALA A 15 -9.68 0.78 -1.64
CA ALA A 15 -10.82 1.49 -1.07
C ALA A 15 -12.05 1.52 -2.00
N THR A 16 -11.81 1.52 -3.32
CA THR A 16 -12.86 1.47 -4.35
C THR A 16 -13.21 0.06 -4.81
N LYS A 17 -12.72 -0.98 -4.14
CA LYS A 17 -12.96 -2.40 -4.45
C LYS A 17 -12.54 -2.83 -5.86
N GLN A 18 -11.61 -2.10 -6.47
CA GLN A 18 -10.98 -2.53 -7.72
C GLN A 18 -9.91 -3.57 -7.38
N TRP A 19 -10.34 -4.79 -7.05
CA TRP A 19 -9.47 -5.80 -6.44
C TRP A 19 -8.30 -6.21 -7.33
N GLN A 20 -8.52 -6.35 -8.63
CA GLN A 20 -7.46 -6.67 -9.58
C GLN A 20 -6.38 -5.56 -9.62
N GLU A 21 -6.80 -4.30 -9.75
CA GLU A 21 -5.90 -3.15 -9.76
C GLU A 21 -5.17 -2.99 -8.42
N ALA A 22 -5.84 -3.28 -7.30
CA ALA A 22 -5.25 -3.24 -5.97
C ALA A 22 -4.17 -4.32 -5.80
N LEU A 23 -4.41 -5.51 -6.33
CA LEU A 23 -3.47 -6.63 -6.31
C LEU A 23 -2.22 -6.32 -7.16
N GLU A 24 -2.42 -5.88 -8.40
CA GLU A 24 -1.31 -5.50 -9.30
C GLU A 24 -0.45 -4.38 -8.70
N ALA A 25 -1.10 -3.35 -8.11
CA ALA A 25 -0.40 -2.26 -7.46
C ALA A 25 0.35 -2.71 -6.18
N ALA A 26 -0.22 -3.63 -5.41
CA ALA A 26 0.42 -4.17 -4.21
C ALA A 26 1.64 -5.03 -4.55
N GLU A 27 1.55 -5.87 -5.58
CA GLU A 27 2.65 -6.70 -6.06
C GLU A 27 3.79 -5.83 -6.59
N ALA A 28 3.50 -4.88 -7.48
CA ALA A 28 4.50 -3.96 -8.03
C ALA A 28 5.20 -3.13 -6.94
N LEU A 29 4.47 -2.68 -5.92
CA LEU A 29 5.05 -1.93 -4.81
C LEU A 29 5.89 -2.83 -3.90
N LYS A 30 5.47 -4.06 -3.65
CA LYS A 30 6.23 -5.04 -2.87
C LYS A 30 7.56 -5.35 -3.55
N ASP A 31 7.55 -5.67 -4.85
CA ASP A 31 8.75 -5.99 -5.61
C ASP A 31 9.75 -4.82 -5.60
N TRP A 32 9.25 -3.59 -5.77
CA TRP A 32 10.07 -2.39 -5.65
C TRP A 32 10.76 -2.25 -4.29
N LEU A 33 10.05 -2.55 -3.20
CA LEU A 33 10.60 -2.46 -1.85
C LEU A 33 11.59 -3.58 -1.55
N ASP A 34 11.35 -4.80 -2.06
CA ASP A 34 12.25 -5.94 -1.92
C ASP A 34 13.56 -5.75 -2.72
N ASP A 35 13.50 -5.08 -3.87
CA ASP A 35 14.66 -4.70 -4.67
C ASP A 35 15.50 -3.56 -4.05
N GLY A 36 15.15 -3.09 -2.84
CA GLY A 36 15.83 -2.01 -2.15
C GLY A 36 15.46 -0.62 -2.66
N GLY A 37 14.32 -0.50 -3.33
CA GLY A 37 13.74 0.78 -3.72
C GLY A 37 13.35 1.63 -2.51
N PHE A 38 13.29 2.95 -2.72
CA PHE A 38 12.92 3.88 -1.65
C PHE A 38 11.45 3.69 -1.26
N PRO A 39 11.13 3.70 0.06
CA PRO A 39 9.76 3.53 0.51
C PRO A 39 8.90 4.77 0.23
N PRO A 40 7.59 4.59 0.01
CA PRO A 40 6.62 5.67 0.09
C PRO A 40 6.70 6.38 1.44
N GLN A 41 6.24 7.63 1.50
CA GLN A 41 6.19 8.44 2.72
C GLN A 41 4.74 8.67 3.11
N PRO A 42 4.05 7.66 3.67
CA PRO A 42 2.68 7.82 4.09
C PRO A 42 2.62 8.76 5.29
N THR A 43 1.68 9.71 5.25
CA THR A 43 1.29 10.42 6.46
C THR A 43 0.51 9.47 7.36
N ILE A 44 1.02 9.20 8.56
CA ILE A 44 0.35 8.35 9.54
C ILE A 44 -0.37 9.25 10.55
N GLY A 45 -1.67 9.04 10.72
CA GLY A 45 -2.48 9.79 11.67
C GLY A 45 -3.97 9.79 11.32
N THR A 46 -4.76 10.50 12.13
CA THR A 46 -6.18 10.73 11.84
C THR A 46 -6.33 11.98 10.95
N THR A 47 -7.39 12.00 10.13
CA THR A 47 -7.67 13.05 9.15
C THR A 47 -7.94 14.44 9.76
N THR A 48 -8.06 14.52 11.09
CA THR A 48 -8.44 15.71 11.85
C THR A 48 -7.66 15.77 13.16
N GLY A 49 -6.44 16.32 13.18
CA GLY A 49 -5.78 16.66 14.45
C GLY A 49 -4.26 16.84 14.39
N ASP A 50 -3.72 17.29 15.52
CA ASP A 50 -2.29 17.50 15.81
C ASP A 50 -1.44 16.21 15.88
N LEU A 51 -2.02 15.05 15.55
CA LEU A 51 -1.43 13.71 15.69
C LEU A 51 -1.09 13.06 14.35
N THR A 52 -0.72 13.87 13.34
CA THR A 52 -0.10 13.33 12.12
C THR A 52 1.42 13.37 12.26
N CYS A 53 2.08 12.28 11.88
CA CYS A 53 3.54 12.24 11.87
C CYS A 53 4.07 11.65 10.55
N GLN A 54 5.26 12.12 10.19
CA GLN A 54 6.12 11.46 9.23
C GLN A 54 7.10 10.60 10.02
N LEU A 55 7.11 9.31 9.74
CA LEU A 55 8.02 8.39 10.39
C LEU A 55 9.34 8.31 9.62
N ASP A 56 10.35 7.69 10.24
CA ASP A 56 11.61 7.47 9.56
C ASP A 56 11.48 6.47 8.39
N PRO A 57 12.42 6.46 7.43
CA PRO A 57 12.33 5.61 6.25
C PRO A 57 12.21 4.11 6.56
N THR A 58 12.85 3.62 7.62
CA THR A 58 12.79 2.21 8.02
C THR A 58 11.38 1.83 8.45
N PHE A 59 10.76 2.70 9.24
CA PHE A 59 9.38 2.50 9.69
C PHE A 59 8.40 2.62 8.52
N ASN A 60 8.59 3.60 7.63
CA ASN A 60 7.77 3.75 6.43
C ASN A 60 7.83 2.50 5.55
N GLN A 61 9.03 1.93 5.35
CA GLN A 61 9.20 0.68 4.60
C GLN A 61 8.42 -0.47 5.25
N ALA A 62 8.51 -0.63 6.57
CA ALA A 62 7.80 -1.69 7.28
C ALA A 62 6.27 -1.54 7.17
N ILE A 63 5.74 -0.31 7.29
CA ILE A 63 4.32 -0.04 7.07
C ILE A 63 3.92 -0.40 5.65
N CYS A 64 4.70 0.04 4.66
CA CYS A 64 4.35 -0.18 3.27
C CYS A 64 4.35 -1.67 2.90
N LEU A 65 5.32 -2.44 3.39
CA LEU A 65 5.35 -3.91 3.22
C LEU A 65 4.17 -4.61 3.91
N ALA A 66 3.84 -4.20 5.14
CA ALA A 66 2.70 -4.80 5.84
C ALA A 66 1.37 -4.50 5.11
N ALA A 67 1.23 -3.29 4.58
CA ALA A 67 0.03 -2.91 3.83
C ALA A 67 -0.07 -3.61 2.47
N THR A 68 1.03 -3.75 1.72
CA THR A 68 1.01 -4.51 0.46
C THR A 68 0.58 -5.95 0.69
N HIS A 69 1.13 -6.62 1.72
CA HIS A 69 0.72 -7.97 2.09
C HIS A 69 -0.78 -8.06 2.41
N GLN A 70 -1.28 -7.19 3.29
CA GLN A 70 -2.68 -7.20 3.70
C GLN A 70 -3.64 -6.96 2.53
N ILE A 71 -3.31 -6.04 1.63
CA ILE A 71 -4.13 -5.71 0.45
C ILE A 71 -4.09 -6.86 -0.56
N PHE A 72 -2.92 -7.48 -0.76
CA PHE A 72 -2.77 -8.61 -1.67
C PHE A 72 -3.65 -9.79 -1.24
N GLU A 73 -3.56 -10.20 0.03
CA GLU A 73 -4.36 -11.30 0.58
C GLU A 73 -5.86 -11.03 0.49
N ASN A 74 -6.30 -9.83 0.88
CA ASN A 74 -7.72 -9.48 0.84
C ASN A 74 -8.26 -9.38 -0.59
N SER A 75 -7.46 -8.87 -1.52
CA SER A 75 -7.83 -8.78 -2.93
C SER A 75 -7.96 -10.16 -3.57
N LEU A 76 -7.06 -11.10 -3.24
CA LEU A 76 -7.16 -12.49 -3.67
C LEU A 76 -8.44 -13.17 -3.16
N ILE A 77 -8.76 -12.99 -1.88
CA ILE A 77 -9.99 -13.55 -1.28
C ILE A 77 -11.21 -12.98 -2.00
N ALA A 78 -11.26 -11.67 -2.22
CA ALA A 78 -12.40 -11.02 -2.88
C ALA A 78 -12.59 -11.50 -4.32
N LEU A 79 -11.51 -11.66 -5.09
CA LEU A 79 -11.57 -12.18 -6.46
C LEU A 79 -11.98 -13.66 -6.52
N GLY A 80 -11.65 -14.45 -5.50
CA GLY A 80 -12.04 -15.86 -5.40
C GLY A 80 -13.50 -16.08 -4.99
N ASP A 81 -14.13 -15.12 -4.31
CA ASP A 81 -15.53 -15.17 -3.86
C ASP A 81 -16.52 -14.71 -4.96
N GLU A 82 -16.02 -14.03 -6.00
CA GLU A 82 -16.79 -13.60 -7.18
C GLU A 82 -16.97 -14.70 -8.25
N GLY A 83 -16.54 -15.95 -7.96
CA GLY A 83 -16.54 -17.10 -8.88
C GLY A 83 -17.68 -18.11 -8.69
#